data_AF-A0ABD7EYN7-F1
#
_entry.id   AF-A0ABD7EYN7-F1
#
_cell.length_a   1.000
_cell.length_b   1.000
_cell.length_c   1.000
_cell.angle_alpha   90.00
_cell.angle_beta   90.00
_cell.angle_gamma   90.00
#
_symmetry.space_group_name_H-M   'P 1'
#
loop_
_entity.id
_entity.type
_entity.pdbx_description
1 polymer ?
#
loop_
_entity_poly.entity_id
_entity_poly.type
_entity_poly.pdbx_seq_one_letter_code
_entity_poly.pdbx_strand_id
1 'polypeptide(L)' 'MCIAFYTVNSDSFYSFEEQRAVIVRVFKDDELVETVSFPITNPKQKYKTEKQAEEYGRLAVRSILNQWEADA' A
#
# COMPACT_ATOMS: atom_id res chain seq x y z
N MET A 1 8.54 -17.43 -11.99
CA MET A 1 7.82 -16.19 -12.32
C MET A 1 7.45 -15.56 -11.00
N CYS A 2 8.08 -14.44 -10.63
CA CYS A 2 7.75 -13.71 -9.40
C CYS A 2 6.50 -12.86 -9.66
N ILE A 3 5.50 -12.97 -8.79
CA ILE A 3 4.31 -12.10 -8.81
C ILE A 3 4.38 -11.21 -7.58
N ALA A 4 4.37 -9.89 -7.79
CA ALA A 4 4.30 -8.91 -6.72
C ALA A 4 3.15 -7.94 -6.97
N PHE A 5 2.34 -7.69 -5.95
CA PHE A 5 1.20 -6.77 -6.02
C PHE A 5 0.97 -6.08 -4.67
N TYR A 6 0.16 -5.04 -4.66
CA TYR A 6 -0.21 -4.34 -3.44
C TYR A 6 -1.70 -4.06 -3.40
N THR A 7 -2.23 -3.87 -2.19
CA THR A 7 -3.59 -3.39 -1.96
C THR A 7 -3.54 -2.10 -1.15
N VAL A 8 -4.51 -1.22 -1.40
CA VAL A 8 -4.70 0.04 -0.66
C VAL A 8 -6.12 0.02 -0.12
N ASN A 9 -6.26 -0.07 1.19
CA ASN A 9 -7.55 -0.19 1.87
C ASN A 9 -7.64 0.81 3.01
N SER A 10 -8.80 1.39 3.25
CA SER A 10 -9.03 2.22 4.43
C SER A 10 -9.03 1.37 5.71
N ASP A 11 -8.68 1.98 6.85
CA ASP A 11 -8.67 1.30 8.16
C ASP A 11 -10.08 1.00 8.71
N SER A 12 -11.08 1.79 8.32
CA SER A 12 -12.48 1.59 8.72
C SER A 12 -13.33 1.00 7.59
N PHE A 13 -14.04 -0.08 7.91
CA PHE A 13 -15.02 -0.74 7.05
C PHE A 13 -16.40 -0.06 7.05
N TYR A 14 -16.70 0.80 8.03
CA TYR A 14 -18.09 1.15 8.35
C TYR A 14 -18.53 2.56 8.00
N SER A 15 -17.61 3.55 7.90
CA SER A 15 -18.01 4.91 7.48
C SER A 15 -16.86 5.71 6.88
N PHE A 16 -17.18 6.55 5.88
CA PHE A 16 -16.21 7.39 5.15
C PHE A 16 -15.60 8.49 6.03
N GLU A 17 -16.32 8.91 7.07
CA GLU A 17 -15.92 9.96 8.02
C GLU A 17 -14.99 9.47 9.13
N GLU A 18 -15.00 8.17 9.43
CA GLU A 18 -14.17 7.56 10.49
C GLU A 18 -12.85 6.99 9.98
N GLN A 19 -12.54 7.15 8.69
CA GLN A 19 -11.27 6.68 8.13
C GLN A 19 -10.11 7.50 8.71
N ARG A 20 -9.32 6.87 9.58
CA ARG A 20 -8.18 7.50 10.26
C ARG A 20 -6.86 7.13 9.62
N ALA A 21 -6.85 6.13 8.75
CA ALA A 21 -5.67 5.77 7.99
C ALA A 21 -6.01 5.04 6.68
N VAL A 22 -5.05 5.07 5.76
CA VAL A 22 -4.99 4.20 4.59
C VAL A 22 -3.92 3.15 4.83
N ILE A 23 -4.25 1.89 4.63
CA ILE A 23 -3.36 0.75 4.85
C ILE A 23 -2.92 0.20 3.48
N VAL A 24 -1.62 0.17 3.27
CA VAL A 24 -0.99 -0.51 2.14
C VAL A 24 -0.51 -1.88 2.60
N ARG A 25 -0.84 -2.91 1.82
CA ARG A 25 -0.29 -4.27 2.00
C ARG A 25 0.40 -4.70 0.73
N VAL A 26 1.64 -5.15 0.83
CA VAL A 26 2.47 -5.60 -0.30
C VAL A 26 2.63 -7.11 -0.20
N PHE A 27 2.43 -7.78 -1.33
CA PHE A 27 2.48 -9.23 -1.45
C PHE A 27 3.54 -9.63 -2.47
N LYS A 28 4.20 -10.77 -2.21
CA LYS A 28 5.11 -11.45 -3.12
C LYS A 28 4.73 -12.93 -3.13
N ASP A 29 4.40 -13.48 -4.30
CA ASP A 29 4.01 -14.88 -4.47
C ASP A 29 2.91 -15.32 -3.46
N ASP A 30 1.90 -14.44 -3.30
CA ASP A 30 0.79 -14.54 -2.34
C ASP A 30 1.16 -14.42 -0.85
N GLU A 31 2.44 -14.25 -0.51
CA GLU A 31 2.89 -13.97 0.84
C GLU A 31 2.84 -12.47 1.14
N LEU A 32 2.23 -12.09 2.27
CA LEU A 32 2.25 -10.72 2.76
C LEU A 32 3.65 -10.39 3.29
N VAL A 33 4.38 -9.53 2.58
CA VAL A 33 5.76 -9.17 2.94
C VAL A 33 5.85 -7.85 3.70
N GLU A 34 4.90 -6.95 3.48
CA GLU A 34 4.93 -5.62 4.10
C GLU A 34 3.52 -5.08 4.34
N THR A 35 3.34 -4.37 5.45
CA THR A 35 2.11 -3.63 5.77
C THR A 35 2.47 -2.26 6.32
N VAL A 36 1.95 -1.19 5.72
CA VAL A 36 2.21 0.19 6.12
C VAL A 36 0.92 0.96 6.29
N SER A 37 0.86 1.77 7.34
CA SER A 37 -0.27 2.65 7.62
C SER A 37 0.09 4.10 7.32
N PHE A 38 -0.79 4.78 6.59
CA PHE A 38 -0.73 6.19 6.27
C PHE A 38 -1.85 6.93 7.01
N PRO A 39 -1.56 7.55 8.16
CA PRO A 39 -2.59 8.21 8.97
C PRO A 39 -3.16 9.44 8.27
N ILE A 40 -4.49 9.57 8.31
CA ILE A 40 -5.25 10.72 7.86
C ILE A 40 -5.48 11.64 9.07
N THR A 41 -4.55 12.57 9.30
CA THR A 41 -4.65 13.55 10.39
C THR A 41 -5.53 14.75 10.03
N ASN A 42 -5.68 15.03 8.73
CA ASN A 42 -6.55 16.08 8.20
C ASN A 42 -7.50 15.47 7.17
N PRO A 43 -8.81 15.40 7.45
CA PRO A 43 -9.81 14.84 6.53
C PRO A 43 -9.81 15.49 5.14
N LYS A 44 -9.46 16.79 5.05
CA LYS A 44 -9.36 17.50 3.76
C LYS A 44 -8.18 17.04 2.89
N GLN A 45 -7.21 16.33 3.49
CA GLN A 45 -6.02 15.81 2.80
C GLN A 45 -6.11 14.31 2.50
N LYS A 46 -7.25 13.67 2.78
CA LYS A 46 -7.46 12.24 2.54
C LYS A 46 -7.02 11.79 1.15
N TYR A 47 -7.45 12.49 0.11
CA TYR A 47 -7.06 12.18 -1.27
C TYR A 47 -5.54 12.21 -1.49
N LYS A 48 -4.84 13.16 -0.83
CA LYS A 48 -3.38 13.22 -0.88
C LYS A 48 -2.75 12.03 -0.18
N THR A 49 -3.28 11.64 0.98
CA THR A 49 -2.82 10.45 1.73
C THR A 49 -3.04 9.16 0.94
N GLU A 50 -4.19 9.02 0.28
CA GLU A 50 -4.48 7.89 -0.61
C GLU A 50 -3.48 7.83 -1.78
N LYS A 51 -3.21 8.97 -2.43
CA LYS A 51 -2.20 9.03 -3.51
C LYS A 51 -0.79 8.68 -3.04
N GLN A 52 -0.42 9.08 -1.82
CA GLN A 52 0.86 8.71 -1.23
C GLN A 52 0.93 7.21 -0.95
N ALA A 53 -0.15 6.61 -0.44
CA ALA A 53 -0.26 5.18 -0.20
C ALA A 53 -0.19 4.37 -1.50
N GLU A 54 -0.88 4.80 -2.56
CA GLU A 54 -0.81 4.18 -3.89
C GLU A 54 0.61 4.24 -4.47
N GLU A 55 1.25 5.40 -4.44
CA GLU A 55 2.61 5.55 -4.98
C GLU A 55 3.62 4.72 -4.19
N TYR A 56 3.47 4.66 -2.86
CA TYR A 56 4.28 3.80 -2.02
C TYR A 56 4.16 2.32 -2.41
N GLY A 57 2.92 1.81 -2.57
CA GLY A 57 2.69 0.43 -3.01
C GLY A 57 3.29 0.14 -4.38
N ARG A 58 3.17 1.09 -5.32
CA ARG A 58 3.77 0.99 -6.66
C ARG A 58 5.29 0.88 -6.61
N LEU A 59 5.94 1.71 -5.80
CA LEU A 59 7.40 1.70 -5.64
C LEU A 59 7.89 0.44 -4.92
N ALA A 60 7.16 -0.04 -3.91
CA ALA A 60 7.48 -1.27 -3.20
C ALA A 60 7.46 -2.49 -4.13
N VAL A 61 6.37 -2.68 -4.89
CA VAL A 61 6.27 -3.75 -5.88
C VAL A 61 7.38 -3.66 -6.92
N ARG A 62 7.65 -2.46 -7.44
CA ARG A 62 8.75 -2.26 -8.40
C ARG A 62 10.11 -2.67 -7.80
N SER A 63 10.36 -2.34 -6.54
CA SER A 63 11.61 -2.73 -5.88
C SER A 63 11.74 -4.25 -5.73
N ILE A 64 10.65 -4.94 -5.38
CA ILE A 64 10.62 -6.40 -5.26
C ILE A 64 10.93 -7.06 -6.61
N LEU A 65 10.31 -6.58 -7.68
CA LEU A 65 10.54 -7.11 -9.03
C LEU A 65 11.97 -6.86 -9.51
N ASN A 66 12.50 -5.65 -9.32
CA ASN A 66 13.89 -5.33 -9.67
C ASN A 66 14.89 -6.21 -8.92
N GLN A 67 14.64 -6.49 -7.64
CA GLN A 67 15.50 -7.36 -6.84
C GLN A 67 15.44 -8.80 -7.35
N TRP A 68 14.24 -9.30 -7.65
CA TRP A 68 14.09 -10.63 -8.23
C TRP A 68 14.79 -10.78 -9.59
N GLU A 69 14.75 -9.76 -10.45
CA GLU A 69 15.48 -9.75 -11.72
C GLU A 69 17.00 -9.72 -11.55
N ALA A 70 17.51 -9.07 -10.50
CA ALA A 70 18.94 -9.02 -10.21
C ALA A 70 19.49 -10.32 -9.61
N ASP A 71 18.65 -11.07 -8.90
CA ASP A 71 18.99 -12.34 -8.25
C ASP A 71 18.83 -13.57 -9.18
N ALA A 72 18.25 -13.39 -10.38
CA ALA A 72 17.97 -14.44 -11.36
C ALA A 72 19.08 -14.58 -12.42
#